data_AF-A0A1G2FYU2-F1
#
_entry.id   AF-A0A1G2FYU2-F1
#
_cell.length_a   1.000
_cell.length_b   1.000
_cell.length_c   1.000
_cell.angle_alpha   90.00
_cell.angle_beta   90.00
_cell.angle_gamma   90.00
#
_symmetry.space_group_name_H-M   'P 1'
#
loop_
_entity.id
_entity.type
_entity.pdbx_description
1 polymer ?
#
loop_
_entity_poly.entity_id
_entity_poly.type
_entity_poly.pdbx_seq_one_letter_code
_entity_poly.pdbx_strand_id
1 'polypeptide(L)'
;MKTAGVVAFAFGIPETILANQHIAEIASKKARELNGSIYTQLDIRVEDGIPVEHTEEEPGSPPPTLRIARGAVRWAIRLGLTELWIVAAKPHLWRALRDIHQAVREAGARVEIYVCKEIEQYPEDSWFCPDSAQERVRSRKAWDKQENILKLMPFFVYKRVAS
;
A
#
# COMPACT_ATOMS: atom_id res chain seq x y z
N MET A 1 19.72 10.28 -13.24
CA MET A 1 18.51 11.10 -12.99
C MET A 1 17.63 10.30 -12.05
N LYS A 2 17.20 10.86 -10.91
CA LYS A 2 16.32 10.16 -9.98
C LYS A 2 14.93 10.07 -10.61
N THR A 3 14.34 8.88 -10.61
CA THR A 3 13.01 8.58 -11.17
C THR A 3 12.16 7.99 -10.05
N ALA A 4 10.99 8.56 -9.83
CA ALA A 4 10.17 8.26 -8.66
C ALA A 4 8.77 7.81 -9.08
N GLY A 5 8.21 6.87 -8.30
CA GLY A 5 6.82 6.47 -8.42
C GLY A 5 6.17 6.37 -7.04
N VAL A 6 4.84 6.34 -7.02
CA VAL A 6 4.05 6.23 -5.80
C VAL A 6 3.47 4.82 -5.70
N VAL A 7 3.51 4.23 -4.51
CA VAL A 7 2.83 2.96 -4.23
C VAL A 7 1.76 3.22 -3.19
N ALA A 8 0.50 3.03 -3.55
CA ALA A 8 -0.62 3.19 -2.65
C ALA A 8 -1.17 1.81 -2.24
N PHE A 9 -1.37 1.62 -0.94
CA PHE A 9 -1.96 0.42 -0.38
C PHE A 9 -3.36 0.74 0.15
N ALA A 10 -4.39 0.06 -0.37
CA ALA A 10 -5.73 0.17 0.17
C ALA A 10 -5.77 -0.34 1.61
N PHE A 11 -6.57 0.32 2.44
CA PHE A 11 -6.75 -0.13 3.82
C PHE A 11 -7.90 -1.14 3.94
N GLY A 12 -9.02 -0.85 3.28
CA GLY A 12 -10.24 -1.64 3.29
C GLY A 12 -10.92 -1.71 1.93
N ILE A 13 -12.17 -2.17 1.94
CA ILE A 13 -13.08 -2.22 0.77
C ILE A 13 -14.39 -1.51 1.16
N PRO A 14 -15.07 -0.79 0.25
CA PRO A 14 -14.69 -0.49 -1.15
C PRO A 14 -13.85 0.79 -1.28
N GLU A 15 -13.55 1.22 -2.51
CA GLU A 15 -12.87 2.50 -2.81
C GLU A 15 -13.51 3.74 -2.17
N THR A 16 -14.79 3.69 -1.85
CA THR A 16 -15.55 4.83 -1.30
C THR A 16 -15.38 5.02 0.20
N ILE A 17 -14.68 4.13 0.91
CA ILE A 17 -14.40 4.35 2.33
C ILE A 17 -13.44 5.53 2.51
N LEU A 18 -13.64 6.29 3.58
CA LEU A 18 -12.87 7.50 3.87
C LEU A 18 -11.34 7.25 3.90
N ALA A 19 -10.92 6.11 4.45
CA ALA A 19 -9.50 5.74 4.49
C ALA A 19 -8.89 5.63 3.09
N ASN A 20 -9.58 4.99 2.14
CA ASN A 20 -9.09 4.82 0.78
C ASN A 20 -9.15 6.13 -0.01
N GLN A 21 -10.13 7.00 0.26
CA GLN A 21 -10.18 8.34 -0.31
C GLN A 21 -8.98 9.19 0.14
N HIS A 22 -8.62 9.17 1.41
CA HIS A 22 -7.42 9.86 1.91
C HIS A 22 -6.13 9.30 1.31
N ILE A 23 -6.01 7.97 1.19
CA ILE A 23 -4.88 7.34 0.51
C ILE A 23 -4.80 7.80 -0.95
N ALA A 24 -5.94 7.81 -1.66
CA ALA A 24 -6.01 8.24 -3.06
C ALA A 24 -5.60 9.71 -3.24
N GLU A 25 -6.07 10.60 -2.38
CA GLU A 25 -5.73 12.02 -2.40
C GLU A 25 -4.23 12.23 -2.17
N ILE A 26 -3.66 11.61 -1.12
CA ILE A 26 -2.24 11.72 -0.81
C ILE A 26 -1.40 11.17 -1.97
N ALA A 27 -1.77 10.02 -2.51
CA ALA A 27 -1.05 9.39 -3.61
C ALA A 27 -1.11 10.23 -4.89
N SER A 28 -2.29 10.76 -5.23
CA SER A 28 -2.50 11.61 -6.41
C SER A 28 -1.71 12.91 -6.31
N LYS A 29 -1.75 13.56 -5.14
CA LYS A 29 -0.94 14.76 -4.86
C LYS A 29 0.55 14.48 -5.02
N LYS A 30 1.05 13.40 -4.40
CA LYS A 30 2.48 13.04 -4.48
C LYS A 30 2.90 12.73 -5.92
N ALA A 31 2.09 12.00 -6.67
CA ALA A 31 2.41 11.65 -8.05
C ALA A 31 2.52 12.90 -8.95
N ARG A 32 1.66 13.90 -8.74
CA ARG A 32 1.76 15.19 -9.45
C ARG A 32 3.01 15.97 -9.10
N GLU A 33 3.35 16.05 -7.81
CA GLU A 33 4.59 16.69 -7.36
C GLU A 33 5.84 16.06 -7.98
N LEU A 34 5.81 14.75 -8.19
CA LEU A 34 6.91 13.98 -8.78
C LEU A 34 6.84 13.91 -10.32
N ASN A 35 5.75 14.37 -10.94
CA ASN A 35 5.40 14.05 -12.33
C ASN A 35 5.56 12.55 -12.65
N GLY A 36 5.09 11.71 -11.72
CA GLY A 36 5.29 10.25 -11.72
C GLY A 36 4.00 9.45 -11.90
N SER A 37 4.14 8.14 -11.84
CA SER A 37 3.04 7.17 -11.94
C SER A 37 2.75 6.51 -10.58
N ILE A 38 1.58 5.87 -10.48
CA ILE A 38 1.11 5.18 -9.27
C ILE A 38 0.97 3.69 -9.53
N TYR A 39 1.42 2.86 -8.59
CA TYR A 39 1.08 1.44 -8.49
C TYR A 39 0.14 1.20 -7.31
N THR A 40 -1.00 0.55 -7.53
CA THR A 40 -2.03 0.41 -6.49
C THR A 40 -2.99 -0.75 -6.72
N GLN A 41 -3.93 -0.95 -5.80
CA GLN A 41 -5.04 -1.90 -5.84
C GLN A 41 -6.26 -1.32 -6.56
N LEU A 42 -7.31 -2.12 -6.79
CA LEU A 42 -8.55 -1.61 -7.39
C LEU A 42 -9.33 -0.69 -6.46
N ASP A 43 -9.22 -0.89 -5.14
CA ASP A 43 -9.93 -0.09 -4.12
C ASP A 43 -9.33 1.31 -3.89
N ILE A 44 -8.39 1.77 -4.72
CA ILE A 44 -7.85 3.13 -4.66
C ILE A 44 -8.15 3.85 -5.98
N ARG A 45 -9.10 4.78 -5.91
CA ARG A 45 -9.50 5.60 -7.05
C ARG A 45 -8.62 6.83 -7.19
N VAL A 46 -7.63 6.75 -8.06
CA VAL A 46 -6.72 7.85 -8.39
C VAL A 46 -7.44 8.89 -9.26
N GLU A 47 -7.05 10.15 -9.12
CA GLU A 47 -7.56 11.24 -9.95
C GLU A 47 -7.13 11.12 -11.44
N ASP A 48 -7.97 11.65 -12.34
CA ASP A 48 -7.72 11.60 -13.78
C ASP A 48 -6.40 12.29 -14.19
N GLY A 49 -5.78 11.77 -15.24
CA GLY A 49 -4.54 12.31 -15.82
C GLY A 49 -3.24 11.84 -15.15
N ILE A 50 -3.33 11.01 -14.12
CA ILE A 50 -2.16 10.36 -13.50
C ILE A 50 -2.02 8.94 -14.08
N PRO A 51 -0.86 8.52 -14.60
CA PRO A 51 -0.68 7.14 -15.04
C PRO A 51 -0.74 6.17 -13.86
N VAL A 52 -1.60 5.18 -13.94
CA VAL A 52 -1.81 4.17 -12.87
C VAL A 52 -1.62 2.77 -13.42
N GLU A 53 -0.95 1.93 -12.65
CA GLU A 53 -0.92 0.49 -12.83
C GLU A 53 -1.56 -0.20 -11.64
N HIS A 54 -2.50 -1.09 -11.92
CA HIS A 54 -3.16 -1.87 -10.87
C HIS A 54 -2.47 -3.22 -10.69
N THR A 55 -2.38 -3.67 -9.44
CA THR A 55 -2.08 -5.08 -9.18
C THR A 55 -3.19 -5.96 -9.74
N GLU A 56 -2.83 -7.17 -10.13
CA GLU A 56 -3.82 -8.19 -10.49
C GLU A 56 -4.59 -8.62 -9.24
N GLU A 57 -5.91 -8.52 -9.29
CA GLU A 57 -6.83 -8.87 -8.20
C GLU A 57 -8.00 -9.70 -8.72
N GLU A 58 -8.44 -10.67 -7.93
CA GLU A 58 -9.72 -11.33 -8.17
C GLU A 58 -10.82 -10.50 -7.48
N PRO A 59 -11.96 -10.24 -8.15
CA PRO A 59 -13.05 -9.48 -7.55
C PRO A 59 -13.48 -10.03 -6.20
N GLY A 60 -13.47 -9.18 -5.16
CA GLY A 60 -13.87 -9.55 -3.79
C GLY A 60 -12.79 -10.25 -2.96
N SER A 61 -11.60 -10.50 -3.51
CA SER A 61 -10.47 -11.11 -2.81
C SER A 61 -9.24 -10.21 -2.88
N PRO A 62 -9.13 -9.21 -1.98
CA PRO A 62 -8.03 -8.27 -2.01
C PRO A 62 -6.70 -9.00 -1.77
N PRO A 63 -5.67 -8.73 -2.59
CA PRO A 63 -4.40 -9.43 -2.50
C PRO A 63 -3.69 -9.14 -1.17
N PRO A 64 -2.88 -10.09 -0.67
CA PRO A 64 -2.02 -9.85 0.47
C PRO A 64 -1.04 -8.70 0.21
N THR A 65 -0.69 -7.94 1.25
CA THR A 65 0.25 -6.80 1.16
C THR A 65 1.59 -7.17 0.50
N LEU A 66 2.11 -8.38 0.77
CA LEU A 66 3.35 -8.87 0.14
C LEU A 66 3.22 -9.09 -1.37
N ARG A 67 2.06 -9.53 -1.88
CA ARG A 67 1.82 -9.68 -3.32
C ARG A 67 1.86 -8.32 -4.02
N ILE A 68 1.19 -7.32 -3.44
CA ILE A 68 1.19 -5.94 -3.93
C ILE A 68 2.62 -5.38 -3.91
N ALA A 69 3.35 -5.58 -2.81
CA ALA A 69 4.72 -5.11 -2.68
C ALA A 69 5.67 -5.69 -3.75
N ARG A 70 5.54 -6.98 -4.04
CA ARG A 70 6.29 -7.62 -5.15
C ARG A 70 5.90 -7.06 -6.51
N GLY A 71 4.60 -6.83 -6.72
CA GLY A 71 4.09 -6.16 -7.91
C GLY A 71 4.70 -4.78 -8.11
N ALA A 72 4.68 -3.96 -7.07
CA ALA A 72 5.25 -2.61 -7.05
C ALA A 72 6.75 -2.60 -7.36
N VAL A 73 7.52 -3.54 -6.80
CA VAL A 73 8.96 -3.63 -7.09
C VAL A 73 9.22 -4.06 -8.53
N ARG A 74 8.45 -5.02 -9.08
CA ARG A 74 8.55 -5.39 -10.51
C ARG A 74 8.20 -4.23 -11.43
N TRP A 75 7.14 -3.49 -11.08
CA TRP A 75 6.74 -2.27 -11.76
C TRP A 75 7.86 -1.22 -11.74
N ALA A 76 8.46 -0.98 -10.58
CA ALA A 76 9.57 -0.06 -10.41
C ALA A 76 10.78 -0.43 -11.29
N ILE A 77 11.16 -1.71 -11.30
CA ILE A 77 12.27 -2.22 -12.14
C ILE A 77 11.96 -2.00 -13.63
N ARG A 78 10.74 -2.35 -14.07
CA ARG A 78 10.34 -2.23 -15.48
C ARG A 78 10.36 -0.78 -15.97
N LEU A 79 9.97 0.17 -15.11
CA LEU A 79 9.98 1.60 -15.43
C LEU A 79 11.32 2.28 -15.11
N GLY A 80 12.30 1.55 -14.58
CA GLY A 80 13.59 2.11 -14.19
C GLY A 80 13.48 3.15 -13.06
N LEU A 81 12.54 2.98 -12.13
CA LEU A 81 12.38 3.84 -10.96
C LEU A 81 13.50 3.58 -9.94
N THR A 82 14.06 4.65 -9.38
CA THR A 82 15.06 4.59 -8.31
C THR A 82 14.47 4.87 -6.93
N GLU A 83 13.26 5.45 -6.86
CA GLU A 83 12.59 5.83 -5.62
C GLU A 83 11.12 5.40 -5.64
N LEU A 84 10.64 4.89 -4.51
CA LEU A 84 9.23 4.60 -4.28
C LEU A 84 8.72 5.36 -3.07
N TRP A 85 7.64 6.11 -3.27
CA TRP A 85 6.92 6.84 -2.23
C TRP A 85 5.70 6.05 -1.78
N ILE A 86 5.71 5.60 -0.54
CA ILE A 86 4.68 4.70 0.01
C ILE A 86 3.57 5.53 0.67
N VAL A 87 2.34 5.21 0.30
CA VAL A 87 1.12 5.72 0.93
C VAL A 87 0.31 4.53 1.45
N ALA A 88 0.08 4.50 2.74
CA ALA A 88 -0.76 3.52 3.41
C ALA A 88 -1.36 4.15 4.66
N ALA A 89 -2.50 3.63 5.12
CA ALA A 89 -3.05 4.01 6.42
C ALA A 89 -2.04 3.76 7.54
N LYS A 90 -1.99 4.64 8.55
CA LYS A 90 -1.03 4.54 9.67
C LYS A 90 -0.96 3.16 10.32
N PRO A 91 -2.09 2.49 10.67
CA PRO A 91 -2.05 1.17 11.29
C PRO A 91 -1.42 0.08 10.40
N HIS A 92 -1.43 0.28 9.08
CA HIS A 92 -0.94 -0.66 8.06
C HIS A 92 0.50 -0.37 7.61
N LEU A 93 0.99 0.85 7.80
CA LEU A 93 2.27 1.31 7.28
C LEU A 93 3.43 0.37 7.63
N TRP A 94 3.50 -0.11 8.88
CA TRP A 94 4.57 -1.00 9.33
C TRP A 94 4.67 -2.28 8.47
N ARG A 95 3.53 -2.87 8.11
CA ARG A 95 3.46 -4.10 7.30
C ARG A 95 3.78 -3.79 5.84
N ALA A 96 3.22 -2.71 5.31
CA ALA A 96 3.51 -2.26 3.94
C ALA A 96 5.02 -2.04 3.73
N LEU A 97 5.69 -1.38 4.68
CA LEU A 97 7.13 -1.15 4.64
C LEU A 97 7.94 -2.46 4.78
N ARG A 98 7.58 -3.31 5.74
CA ARG A 98 8.24 -4.62 5.91
C ARG A 98 8.20 -5.42 4.61
N ASP A 99 7.04 -5.47 3.97
CA ASP A 99 6.81 -6.28 2.79
C ASP A 99 7.46 -5.68 1.54
N ILE A 100 7.44 -4.35 1.37
CA ILE A 100 8.18 -3.64 0.31
C ILE A 100 9.69 -3.85 0.45
N HIS A 101 10.25 -3.67 1.65
CA HIS A 101 11.67 -3.91 1.85
C HIS A 101 12.06 -5.37 1.60
N GLN A 102 11.19 -6.33 1.95
CA GLN A 102 11.40 -7.71 1.56
C GLN A 102 11.39 -7.86 0.03
N ALA A 103 10.40 -7.31 -0.66
CA ALA A 103 10.28 -7.42 -2.11
C ALA A 103 11.52 -6.82 -2.83
N VAL A 104 12.03 -5.69 -2.35
CA VAL A 104 13.27 -5.08 -2.85
C VAL A 104 14.46 -6.02 -2.67
N ARG A 105 14.62 -6.62 -1.47
CA ARG A 105 15.68 -7.61 -1.20
C ARG A 105 15.55 -8.84 -2.08
N GLU A 106 14.35 -9.39 -2.24
CA GLU A 106 14.08 -10.57 -3.07
C GLU A 106 14.42 -10.33 -4.55
N ALA A 107 14.18 -9.11 -5.04
CA ALA A 107 14.48 -8.73 -6.42
C ALA A 107 15.92 -8.28 -6.65
N GLY A 108 16.71 -8.06 -5.58
CA GLY A 108 18.04 -7.44 -5.69
C GLY A 108 18.01 -6.01 -6.26
N ALA A 109 16.88 -5.30 -6.09
CA ALA A 109 16.65 -3.99 -6.69
C ALA A 109 17.35 -2.86 -5.91
N ARG A 110 17.78 -1.82 -6.62
CA ARG A 110 18.36 -0.59 -6.01
C ARG A 110 17.31 0.52 -6.02
N VAL A 111 16.30 0.35 -5.17
CA VAL A 111 15.18 1.28 -5.04
C VAL A 111 15.12 1.80 -3.61
N GLU A 112 15.15 3.13 -3.47
CA GLU A 112 15.00 3.81 -2.18
C GLU A 112 13.52 3.92 -1.82
N ILE A 113 13.19 3.71 -0.55
CA ILE A 113 11.81 3.70 -0.06
C ILE A 113 11.59 4.91 0.85
N TYR A 114 10.56 5.70 0.53
CA TYR A 114 10.15 6.87 1.28
C TYR A 114 8.69 6.74 1.71
N VAL A 115 8.31 7.41 2.79
CA VAL A 115 6.92 7.48 3.26
C VAL A 115 6.39 8.89 3.01
N CYS A 116 5.20 8.99 2.43
CA CYS A 116 4.50 10.27 2.29
C CYS A 116 4.12 10.79 3.67
N LYS A 117 4.66 11.95 4.07
CA LYS A 117 4.43 12.53 5.41
C LYS A 117 3.00 13.01 5.61
N GLU A 118 2.26 13.22 4.53
CA GLU A 118 0.87 13.65 4.54
C GLU A 118 -0.05 12.66 5.25
N ILE A 119 0.35 11.37 5.37
CA ILE A 119 -0.37 10.40 6.21
C ILE A 119 -0.45 10.86 7.67
N GLU A 120 0.49 11.69 8.13
CA GLU A 120 0.55 12.17 9.51
C GLU A 120 -0.58 13.13 9.88
N GLN A 121 -1.23 13.73 8.88
CA GLN A 121 -2.34 14.66 9.06
C GLN A 121 -3.57 13.98 9.68
N TYR A 122 -3.68 12.66 9.55
CA TYR A 122 -4.80 11.88 10.05
C TYR A 122 -4.42 11.13 11.34
N PRO A 123 -5.21 11.25 12.43
CA PRO A 123 -5.05 10.43 13.63
C PRO A 123 -5.07 8.93 13.32
N GLU A 124 -4.38 8.11 14.11
CA GLU A 124 -4.30 6.66 13.81
C GLU A 124 -5.68 5.97 13.81
N ASP A 125 -6.56 6.35 14.74
CA ASP A 125 -7.89 5.73 14.85
C ASP A 125 -8.87 6.18 13.76
N SER A 126 -8.62 7.30 13.07
CA SER A 126 -9.51 7.78 12.00
C SER A 126 -9.38 6.97 10.70
N TRP A 127 -8.39 6.08 10.62
CA TRP A 127 -8.23 5.18 9.47
C TRP A 127 -9.21 4.01 9.49
N PHE A 128 -9.75 3.63 10.66
CA PHE A 128 -10.72 2.55 10.77
C PHE A 128 -12.10 3.01 10.32
N CYS A 129 -12.78 2.16 9.52
CA CYS A 129 -14.06 2.52 8.90
C CYS A 129 -15.10 1.42 9.14
N PRO A 130 -16.14 1.66 9.96
CA PRO A 130 -17.21 0.71 10.22
C PRO A 130 -17.94 0.24 8.96
N ASP A 131 -17.98 1.09 7.93
CA ASP A 131 -18.66 0.82 6.65
C ASP A 131 -17.84 -0.09 5.72
N SER A 132 -16.61 -0.43 6.08
CA SER A 132 -15.81 -1.32 5.23
C SER A 132 -16.44 -2.71 5.13
N ALA A 133 -16.46 -3.31 3.94
CA ALA A 133 -16.84 -4.71 3.76
C ALA A 133 -15.83 -5.68 4.42
N GLN A 134 -14.61 -5.21 4.72
CA GLN A 134 -13.61 -6.00 5.43
C GLN A 134 -13.72 -5.80 6.95
N GLU A 135 -14.25 -6.80 7.67
CA GLU A 135 -14.48 -6.71 9.12
C GLU A 135 -13.24 -6.31 9.91
N ARG A 136 -12.07 -6.82 9.52
CA ARG A 136 -10.77 -6.56 10.18
C ARG A 136 -10.37 -5.09 10.24
N VAL A 137 -10.89 -4.23 9.35
CA VAL A 137 -10.54 -2.79 9.32
C VAL A 137 -11.64 -1.88 9.87
N ARG A 138 -12.75 -2.45 10.36
CA ARG A 138 -13.85 -1.70 10.95
C ARG A 138 -13.51 -1.07 12.29
N SER A 139 -12.54 -1.63 13.01
CA SER A 139 -12.11 -1.12 14.31
C SER A 139 -10.67 -1.51 14.63
N ARG A 140 -10.03 -0.71 15.49
CA ARG A 140 -8.72 -0.99 16.10
C ARG A 140 -8.63 -2.39 16.69
N LYS A 141 -9.65 -2.79 17.46
CA LYS A 141 -9.68 -4.09 18.15
C LYS A 141 -9.69 -5.26 17.16
N ALA A 142 -10.51 -5.18 16.12
CA ALA A 142 -10.56 -6.20 15.08
C ALA A 142 -9.23 -6.30 14.32
N TRP A 143 -8.64 -5.14 14.01
CA TRP A 143 -7.34 -5.04 13.37
C TRP A 143 -6.21 -5.66 14.21
N ASP A 144 -6.13 -5.30 15.49
CA ASP A 144 -5.07 -5.79 16.39
C ASP A 144 -5.08 -7.30 16.59
N LYS A 145 -6.27 -7.91 16.63
CA LYS A 145 -6.39 -9.36 16.73
C LYS A 145 -5.63 -10.06 15.59
N GLN A 146 -5.71 -9.52 14.37
CA GLN A 146 -5.02 -10.08 13.22
C GLN A 146 -3.56 -9.61 13.13
N GLU A 147 -3.30 -8.31 13.33
CA GLU A 147 -1.95 -7.78 13.20
C GLU A 147 -0.99 -8.35 14.23
N ASN A 148 -1.44 -8.63 15.46
CA ASN A 148 -0.59 -9.22 16.47
C ASN A 148 -0.12 -10.63 16.06
N ILE A 149 -0.97 -11.41 15.39
CA ILE A 149 -0.57 -12.70 14.81
C ILE A 149 0.49 -12.48 13.73
N LEU A 150 0.28 -11.52 12.83
CA LEU A 150 1.19 -11.26 11.71
C LEU A 150 2.53 -10.62 12.12
N LYS A 151 2.57 -9.90 13.24
CA LYS A 151 3.79 -9.33 13.83
C LYS A 151 4.66 -10.41 14.45
N LEU A 152 4.05 -11.39 15.12
CA LEU A 152 4.75 -12.47 15.82
C LEU A 152 5.09 -13.65 14.91
N MET A 153 4.39 -13.79 13.78
CA MET A 153 4.64 -14.87 12.83
C MET A 153 6.04 -14.77 12.20
N PRO A 154 6.84 -15.84 12.24
CA PRO A 154 8.12 -15.87 11.54
C PRO A 154 7.95 -15.56 10.05
N PHE A 155 8.84 -14.73 9.49
CA PHE A 155 8.64 -14.20 8.15
C PHE A 155 8.54 -15.30 7.07
N PHE A 156 9.26 -16.41 7.20
CA PHE A 156 9.18 -17.54 6.26
C PHE A 156 7.79 -18.21 6.24
N VAL A 157 7.09 -18.23 7.39
CA VAL A 157 5.71 -18.71 7.48
C VAL A 157 4.76 -17.68 6.87
N TYR A 158 4.93 -16.40 7.24
CA TYR A 158 4.17 -15.28 6.68
C TYR A 158 4.24 -15.27 5.15
N LYS A 159 5.45 -15.42 4.60
CA LYS A 159 5.67 -15.46 3.16
C LYS A 159 4.86 -16.57 2.49
N ARG A 160 4.70 -17.74 3.09
CA ARG A 160 3.91 -18.83 2.49
C ARG A 160 2.41 -18.54 2.44
N VAL A 161 1.88 -17.81 3.42
CA VAL A 161 0.44 -17.49 3.50
C VAL A 161 0.08 -16.19 2.76
N ALA A 162 1.06 -15.30 2.54
CA ALA A 162 0.87 -13.99 1.91
C ALA A 162 1.47 -13.90 0.49
N SER A 163 1.89 -15.02 -0.10
CA SER A 163 2.37 -15.08 -1.50
C SER A 163 1.24 -15.31 -2.48
#